data_AF-A0A818R728-F1
#
_entry.id   AF-A0A818R728-F1
#
_cell.length_a   1.000
_cell.length_b   1.000
_cell.length_c   1.000
_cell.angle_alpha   90.00
_cell.angle_beta   90.00
_cell.angle_gamma   90.00
#
_symmetry.space_group_name_H-M   'P 1'
#
loop_
_entity.id
_entity.type
_entity.pdbx_description
1 polymer ?
#
loop_
_entity_poly.entity_id
_entity_poly.type
_entity_poly.pdbx_seq_one_letter_code
_entity_poly.pdbx_strand_id
1 'polypeptide(L)'
;MDLTGIPAYHTVIKDLFPTLHNGTEVPKLIDNIVKSGGKGITNGNGFYQYTPEEARLWRETHQEFSYDIRELMHKYPGDVVKRKSEQQEKDRSNADTLSLQPE
;
A
#
# COMPACT_ATOMS: atom_id res chain seq x y z
N MET A 1 1.63 -10.68 -2.58
CA MET A 1 0.82 -11.53 -3.47
C MET A 1 0.05 -12.59 -2.69
N ASP A 2 0.67 -13.34 -1.78
CA ASP A 2 -0.09 -14.32 -0.96
C ASP A 2 -1.09 -13.65 -0.02
N LEU A 3 -0.74 -12.50 0.57
CA LEU A 3 -1.64 -11.69 1.41
C LEU A 3 -2.69 -10.91 0.60
N THR A 4 -2.36 -10.56 -0.65
CA THR A 4 -3.11 -9.60 -1.47
C THR A 4 -3.89 -10.25 -2.61
N GLY A 5 -3.75 -11.56 -2.81
CA GLY A 5 -4.53 -12.38 -3.74
C GLY A 5 -3.83 -12.68 -5.07
N ILE A 6 -3.14 -13.81 -5.17
CA ILE A 6 -2.42 -14.30 -6.37
C ILE A 6 -3.29 -14.33 -7.64
N PRO A 7 -4.57 -14.78 -7.63
CA PRO A 7 -5.39 -14.84 -8.84
C PRO A 7 -5.62 -13.47 -9.49
N ALA A 8 -5.69 -12.41 -8.69
CA ALA A 8 -5.81 -11.04 -9.21
C ALA A 8 -4.54 -10.64 -9.96
N TYR A 9 -3.36 -10.92 -9.39
CA TYR A 9 -2.09 -10.69 -10.09
C TYR A 9 -1.99 -11.50 -11.38
N HIS A 10 -2.35 -12.79 -11.38
CA HIS A 10 -2.34 -13.63 -12.58
C HIS A 10 -3.20 -13.05 -13.71
N THR A 11 -4.32 -12.43 -13.37
CA THR A 11 -5.19 -11.76 -14.34
C THR A 11 -4.53 -10.51 -14.91
N VAL A 12 -4.04 -9.62 -14.05
CA VAL A 12 -3.47 -8.32 -14.45
C VAL A 12 -2.14 -8.47 -15.21
N ILE A 13 -1.32 -9.45 -14.82
CA ILE A 13 0.01 -9.67 -15.40
C ILE A 13 -0.03 -9.97 -16.90
N LYS A 14 -1.09 -10.61 -17.39
CA LYS A 14 -1.26 -10.94 -18.82
C LYS A 14 -1.17 -9.70 -19.72
N ASP A 15 -1.78 -8.61 -19.27
CA ASP A 15 -1.84 -7.37 -20.04
C ASP A 15 -0.72 -6.40 -19.64
N LEU A 16 -0.28 -6.44 -18.38
CA LEU A 16 0.72 -5.52 -17.84
C LEU A 16 2.16 -5.89 -18.22
N PHE A 17 2.51 -7.18 -18.25
CA PHE A 17 3.91 -7.58 -18.48
C PHE A 17 4.45 -7.21 -19.85
N PRO A 18 3.71 -7.32 -20.97
CA PRO A 18 4.17 -6.83 -22.26
C PRO A 18 4.59 -5.35 -22.27
N THR A 19 4.11 -4.54 -21.32
CA THR A 19 4.44 -3.11 -21.22
C THR A 19 5.58 -2.81 -20.25
N LEU A 20 5.98 -3.77 -19.40
CA LEU A 20 7.00 -3.58 -18.34
C LEU A 20 8.21 -4.51 -18.49
N HIS A 21 8.05 -5.63 -19.19
CA HIS A 21 8.99 -6.73 -19.30
C HIS A 21 9.07 -7.18 -20.77
N ASN A 22 10.24 -7.68 -21.19
CA ASN A 22 10.45 -8.16 -22.56
C ASN A 22 9.74 -9.50 -22.87
N GLY A 23 9.09 -10.10 -21.88
CA GLY A 23 8.28 -11.30 -22.02
C GLY A 23 6.79 -10.96 -22.06
N THR A 24 6.04 -11.71 -22.84
CA THR A 24 4.60 -11.50 -23.09
C THR A 24 3.71 -12.48 -22.32
N GLU A 25 4.30 -13.41 -21.57
CA GLU A 25 3.59 -14.50 -20.91
C GLU A 25 3.59 -14.34 -19.39
N VAL A 26 2.56 -14.92 -18.76
CA VAL A 26 2.52 -15.06 -17.30
C VAL A 26 3.64 -16.01 -16.87
N PRO A 27 4.45 -15.67 -15.85
CA PRO A 27 5.46 -16.58 -15.34
C PRO A 27 4.86 -17.92 -14.91
N LYS A 28 5.47 -19.02 -15.36
CA LYS A 28 5.00 -20.39 -15.08
C LYS A 28 4.76 -20.67 -13.60
N LEU A 29 5.58 -20.10 -12.72
CA LEU A 29 5.41 -20.24 -11.27
C LEU A 29 4.04 -19.74 -10.81
N ILE A 30 3.64 -18.53 -11.21
CA ILE A 30 2.35 -17.93 -10.84
C ILE A 30 1.20 -18.70 -11.48
N ASP A 31 1.36 -19.05 -12.76
CA ASP A 31 0.35 -19.80 -13.52
C ASP A 31 0.07 -21.17 -12.90
N ASN A 32 1.10 -21.90 -12.49
CA ASN A 32 0.95 -23.20 -11.83
C ASN A 32 0.26 -23.10 -10.46
N ILE A 33 0.58 -22.07 -9.67
CA ILE A 33 -0.06 -21.85 -8.35
C ILE A 33 -1.56 -21.58 -8.54
N VAL A 34 -1.95 -20.74 -9.49
CA VAL A 34 -3.37 -20.44 -9.72
C VAL A 34 -4.10 -21.67 -10.29
N LYS A 35 -3.49 -22.39 -11.24
CA LYS A 35 -4.07 -23.61 -11.82
C LYS A 35 -4.25 -24.73 -10.80
N SER A 36 -3.40 -24.83 -9.77
CA SER A 36 -3.57 -25.76 -8.66
C SER A 36 -4.58 -25.29 -7.60
N GLY A 37 -5.23 -24.13 -7.83
CA GLY A 37 -6.22 -23.56 -6.92
C GLY A 37 -5.64 -22.74 -5.78
N GLY A 38 -4.34 -22.40 -5.83
CA GLY A 38 -3.68 -21.55 -4.85
C GLY A 38 -4.25 -20.13 -4.83
N LYS A 39 -4.57 -19.64 -3.62
CA LYS A 39 -5.10 -18.29 -3.38
C LYS A 39 -4.32 -17.56 -2.27
N GLY A 40 -3.11 -18.03 -1.97
CA GLY A 40 -2.25 -17.49 -0.93
C GLY A 40 -2.81 -17.73 0.46
N ILE A 41 -2.73 -16.72 1.31
CA ILE A 41 -3.17 -16.77 2.71
C ILE A 41 -4.66 -17.09 2.86
N THR A 42 -5.48 -16.83 1.84
CA THR A 42 -6.93 -17.11 1.91
C THR A 42 -7.27 -18.60 1.99
N ASN A 43 -6.43 -19.48 1.43
CA ASN A 43 -6.58 -20.94 1.53
C ASN A 43 -5.31 -21.65 2.00
N GLY A 44 -4.32 -20.90 2.50
CA GLY A 44 -3.04 -21.42 2.98
C GLY A 44 -2.13 -21.98 1.89
N ASN A 45 -2.45 -21.78 0.61
CA ASN A 45 -1.69 -22.32 -0.51
C ASN A 45 -1.36 -21.20 -1.52
N GLY A 46 -0.10 -20.77 -1.54
CA GLY A 46 0.39 -19.74 -2.45
C GLY A 46 1.82 -20.00 -2.92
N PHE A 47 2.65 -18.97 -2.92
CA PHE A 47 4.10 -19.16 -3.06
C PHE A 47 4.66 -19.97 -1.89
N TYR A 48 4.02 -19.87 -0.73
CA TYR A 48 4.31 -20.68 0.45
C TYR A 48 3.08 -21.48 0.88
N GLN A 49 3.33 -22.49 1.71
CA GLN A 49 2.29 -23.23 2.42
C GLN A 49 2.13 -22.65 3.82
N TYR A 50 0.89 -22.53 4.25
CA TYR A 50 0.55 -21.99 5.56
C TYR A 50 -0.40 -22.93 6.26
N THR A 51 -0.12 -23.17 7.54
CA THR A 51 -1.15 -23.75 8.41
C THR A 51 -2.34 -22.79 8.54
N PRO A 52 -3.55 -23.29 8.88
CA PRO A 52 -4.70 -22.43 9.12
C PRO A 52 -4.43 -21.33 10.14
N GLU A 53 -3.62 -21.64 11.17
CA GLU A 53 -3.26 -20.70 12.23
C GLU A 53 -2.29 -19.63 11.74
N GLU A 54 -1.22 -20.00 11.04
CA GLU A 54 -0.31 -19.02 10.43
C GLU A 54 -1.04 -18.12 9.43
N ALA A 55 -1.93 -18.69 8.61
CA ALA A 55 -2.73 -17.92 7.67
C ALA A 55 -3.64 -16.91 8.39
N ARG A 56 -4.20 -17.28 9.54
CA ARG A 56 -5.00 -16.38 10.38
C ARG A 56 -4.15 -15.24 10.95
N LEU A 57 -3.03 -15.57 11.59
CA LEU A 57 -2.10 -14.59 12.17
C LEU A 57 -1.58 -13.62 11.10
N TRP A 58 -1.22 -14.11 9.92
CA TRP A 58 -0.80 -13.25 8.82
C TRP A 58 -1.87 -12.25 8.38
N ARG A 59 -3.15 -12.65 8.33
CA ARG A 59 -4.25 -11.73 8.00
C ARG A 59 -4.42 -10.65 9.07
N GLU A 60 -4.45 -11.05 10.33
CA GLU A 60 -4.63 -10.13 11.46
C GLU A 60 -3.49 -9.12 11.54
N THR A 61 -2.24 -9.59 11.52
CA THR A 61 -1.06 -8.72 11.56
C THR A 61 -1.03 -7.76 10.36
N HIS A 62 -1.37 -8.24 9.16
CA HIS A 62 -1.40 -7.37 7.97
C HIS A 62 -2.52 -6.31 8.06
N GLN A 63 -3.66 -6.67 8.65
CA GLN A 63 -4.77 -5.74 8.89
C GLN A 63 -4.39 -4.65 9.89
N GLU A 64 -3.80 -5.03 11.04
CA GLU A 64 -3.29 -4.09 12.05
C GLU A 64 -2.25 -3.14 11.44
N PHE A 65 -1.25 -3.69 10.76
CA PHE A 65 -0.24 -2.91 10.04
C PHE A 65 -0.86 -1.92 9.05
N SER A 66 -1.90 -2.32 8.32
CA SER A 66 -2.57 -1.44 7.35
C SER A 66 -3.24 -0.24 8.01
N TYR A 67 -3.79 -0.40 9.22
CA TYR A 67 -4.34 0.71 10.00
C TYR A 67 -3.23 1.63 10.49
N ASP A 68 -2.14 1.10 11.05
CA ASP A 68 -1.01 1.88 11.54
C ASP A 68 -0.40 2.75 10.42
N ILE A 69 -0.18 2.16 9.24
CA ILE A 69 0.34 2.88 8.08
C ILE A 69 -0.64 3.95 7.61
N ARG A 70 -1.96 3.69 7.65
CA ARG A 70 -2.96 4.71 7.31
C ARG A 70 -2.87 5.92 8.23
N GLU A 71 -2.77 5.71 9.54
CA GLU A 71 -2.61 6.81 10.50
C GLU A 71 -1.32 7.60 10.22
N LEU A 72 -0.22 6.90 9.95
CA LEU A 72 1.06 7.51 9.62
C LEU A 72 1.00 8.35 8.33
N MET A 73 0.34 7.83 7.29
CA MET A 73 0.14 8.55 6.02
C MET A 73 -0.71 9.81 6.21
N HIS A 74 -1.73 9.77 7.09
CA HIS A 74 -2.53 10.96 7.40
C HIS A 74 -1.72 12.04 8.14
N LYS A 75 -0.76 11.63 8.99
CA LYS A 75 0.16 12.55 9.68
C LYS A 75 1.17 13.18 8.73
N TYR A 76 1.59 12.46 7.70
CA TYR A 76 2.60 12.89 6.73
C TYR A 76 2.10 12.78 5.28
N PRO A 77 1.11 13.61 4.89
CA PRO A 77 0.63 13.63 3.51
C PRO A 77 1.71 14.17 2.56
N GLY A 78 1.61 13.85 1.26
CA GLY A 78 2.65 14.17 0.27
C GLY A 78 3.01 15.66 0.14
N ASP A 79 2.13 16.57 0.57
CA ASP A 79 2.29 18.01 0.56
C ASP A 79 2.60 18.62 1.95
N VAL A 80 2.93 17.80 2.95
CA VAL A 80 3.11 18.23 4.35
C VAL A 80 4.08 19.39 4.53
N VAL A 81 5.18 19.44 3.76
CA VAL A 81 6.18 20.52 3.82
C VAL A 81 5.60 21.82 3.29
N LYS A 82 4.85 21.77 2.19
CA LYS A 82 4.20 22.93 1.59
C LYS A 82 3.21 23.55 2.59
N ARG A 83 2.36 22.75 3.23
CA ARG A 83 1.42 23.23 4.26
C ARG A 83 2.12 23.90 5.43
N LYS A 84 3.25 23.33 5.89
CA LYS A 84 4.05 23.91 6.97
C LYS A 84 4.64 25.26 6.58
N SER A 85 5.13 25.41 5.35
CA SER A 85 5.64 26.69 4.84
C SER A 85 4.54 27.74 4.78
N GLU A 86 3.39 27.41 4.20
CA GLU A 86 2.23 28.31 4.09
C GLU A 86 1.71 28.76 5.45
N GLN A 87 1.70 27.86 6.45
CA GLN A 87 1.32 28.21 7.81
C GLN A 87 2.32 29.18 8.45
N GLN A 88 3.63 28.96 8.29
CA GLN A 88 4.66 29.86 8.81
C GLN A 88 4.65 31.24 8.16
N GLU A 89 4.27 31.33 6.88
CA GLU A 89 4.09 32.60 6.18
C GLU A 89 2.87 33.36 6.71
N LYS A 90 1.73 32.66 6.90
CA LYS A 90 0.52 33.22 7.51
C LYS A 90 0.79 33.74 8.93
N ASP A 91 1.45 32.92 9.75
CA ASP A 91 1.75 33.27 11.15
C ASP A 91 2.64 34.53 11.22
N ARG A 92 3.64 34.65 10.32
CA ARG A 92 4.47 35.86 10.19
C ARG A 92 3.66 37.09 9.78
N SER A 93 2.84 36.96 8.73
CA SER A 93 2.01 38.07 8.25
C SER A 93 1.00 38.58 9.29
N ASN A 94 0.44 37.68 10.10
CA ASN A 94 -0.48 38.03 11.18
C ASN A 94 0.24 38.75 12.33
N ALA A 95 1.46 38.31 12.68
CA ALA A 95 2.28 38.98 13.69
C ALA A 95 2.67 40.41 13.26
N ASP A 96 3.02 40.60 12.00
CA ASP A 96 3.32 41.92 11.43
C ASP A 96 2.09 42.83 11.40
N THR A 97 0.89 42.27 11.14
CA THR A 97 -0.38 43.03 11.14
C THR A 97 -0.79 43.46 12.55
N LEU A 98 -0.58 42.62 13.55
CA LEU A 98 -0.93 42.91 14.95
C LEU A 98 0.00 43.95 15.59
N SER A 99 1.23 44.08 15.11
CA SER A 99 2.20 45.09 15.57
C SER A 99 1.99 46.49 14.96
N LEU A 100 1.08 46.63 13.99
CA LEU A 100 0.73 47.89 13.32
C LEU A 100 -0.59 48.50 13.80
N GLN A 101 -1.27 47.92 14.79
CA GLN A 101 -2.50 48.51 15.34
C GLN A 101 -2.15 49.52 16.45
N PRO A 102 -2.55 50.81 16.33
CA PRO A 102 -2.33 51.79 17.39
C PRO A 102 -3.26 51.52 18.59
N GLU A 103 -2.80 51.89 19.80
CA GLU A 103 -3.52 51.80 21.08
C GLU A 103 -4.85 52.57 21.10
#